data_AF-A0A0L1K9U0-F1
#
_entry.id   AF-A0A0L1K9U0-F1
#
_cell.length_a   1.000
_cell.length_b   1.000
_cell.length_c   1.000
_cell.angle_alpha   90.00
_cell.angle_beta   90.00
_cell.angle_gamma   90.00
#
_symmetry.space_group_name_H-M   'P 1'
#
loop_
_entity.id
_entity.type
_entity.pdbx_description
1 polymer ?
#
loop_
_entity_poly.entity_id
_entity_poly.type
_entity_poly.pdbx_seq_one_letter_code
_entity_poly.pdbx_strand_id
1 'polypeptide(L)'
;MTRLLSHYSRGLAALLLFAAVPAFPQPGSSRLDEGMPIPAAWSPTEAFDEVVLSGADDVVVSQGDRWRIRASGYRAVLDDLRFVVEDGELLIGRRWRRTPAAGTARIEVSAPAIRRAHLAGSGRLTISDLDGETGRAAVSGSGELAIERVHVGRLAAKIAGSGDMRLAGRAASMQVQIAGSGDLSGEAMQVTDAELAIAGSGDTRLHASGRVSASIVGSGNAAVTGTRDCTQNRMGSGRLTCTQ
;
A
#
# COMPACT_ATOMS: atom_id res chain seq x y z
N MET A 1 23.50 74.44 -48.15
CA MET A 1 24.39 73.28 -48.38
C MET A 1 24.88 72.82 -47.02
N THR A 2 24.71 71.62 -46.47
CA THR A 2 24.10 70.36 -46.89
C THR A 2 23.99 69.52 -45.59
N ARG A 3 22.79 69.06 -45.26
CA ARG A 3 22.42 67.73 -44.70
C ARG A 3 23.08 67.09 -43.45
N LEU A 4 22.16 66.60 -42.58
CA LEU A 4 22.09 65.27 -41.90
C LEU A 4 23.20 64.93 -40.85
N LEU A 5 23.00 64.22 -39.74
CA LEU A 5 21.91 63.38 -39.20
C LEU A 5 22.17 63.14 -37.70
N SER A 6 21.08 62.94 -36.96
CA SER A 6 21.01 62.43 -35.59
C SER A 6 21.42 60.95 -35.52
N HIS A 7 22.24 60.56 -34.53
CA HIS A 7 22.39 59.16 -34.13
C HIS A 7 22.14 58.98 -32.62
N TYR A 8 20.90 58.58 -32.34
CA TYR A 8 20.46 57.92 -31.10
C TYR A 8 21.02 56.49 -31.08
N SER A 9 21.89 56.16 -30.13
CA SER A 9 22.32 54.78 -29.86
C SER A 9 21.41 54.15 -28.80
N ARG A 10 20.42 53.39 -29.25
CA ARG A 10 19.61 52.51 -28.39
C ARG A 10 20.39 51.22 -28.13
N GLY A 11 20.77 50.98 -26.87
CA GLY A 11 21.28 49.68 -26.42
C GLY A 11 20.16 48.64 -26.43
N LEU A 12 20.34 47.56 -27.20
CA LEU A 12 19.50 46.37 -27.11
C LEU A 12 19.89 45.57 -25.86
N ALA A 13 18.98 45.51 -24.88
CA ALA A 13 19.03 44.50 -23.84
C ALA A 13 18.53 43.17 -24.43
N ALA A 14 19.43 42.20 -24.62
CA ALA A 14 19.08 40.85 -25.01
C ALA A 14 18.50 40.11 -23.79
N LEU A 15 17.17 40.01 -23.74
CA LEU A 15 16.45 39.20 -22.76
C LEU A 15 16.62 37.72 -23.15
N LEU A 16 17.53 36.99 -22.49
CA LEU A 16 17.66 35.54 -22.62
C LEU A 16 16.50 34.89 -21.85
N LEU A 17 15.40 34.60 -22.56
CA LEU A 17 14.35 33.71 -22.10
C LEU A 17 14.91 32.28 -22.01
N PHE A 18 15.30 31.86 -20.81
CA PHE A 18 15.45 30.44 -20.51
C PHE A 18 14.05 29.80 -20.58
N ALA A 19 13.73 29.16 -21.69
CA ALA A 19 12.60 28.25 -21.75
C ALA A 19 12.88 27.12 -20.74
N ALA A 20 12.06 27.03 -19.69
CA ALA A 20 12.04 25.87 -18.82
C ALA A 20 11.67 24.66 -19.68
N VAL A 21 12.66 23.84 -20.01
CA VAL A 21 12.43 22.56 -20.68
C VAL A 21 11.69 21.69 -19.68
N PRO A 22 10.48 21.18 -19.97
CA PRO A 22 9.84 20.23 -19.08
C PRO A 22 10.76 19.01 -18.96
N ALA A 23 11.17 18.69 -17.74
CA ALA A 23 11.95 17.48 -17.48
C ALA A 23 11.08 16.27 -17.84
N PHE A 24 11.42 15.59 -18.92
CA PHE A 24 10.83 14.29 -19.23
C PHE A 24 11.30 13.29 -18.17
N PRO A 25 10.40 12.54 -17.52
CA PRO A 25 10.77 11.54 -16.52
C PRO A 25 11.74 10.53 -17.15
N GLN A 26 12.92 10.36 -16.55
CA GLN A 26 13.90 9.42 -17.05
C GLN A 26 13.38 7.99 -16.87
N PRO A 27 13.43 7.13 -17.90
CA PRO A 27 13.04 5.73 -17.76
C PRO A 27 13.94 5.06 -16.71
N GLY A 28 13.34 4.68 -15.58
CA GLY A 28 14.04 3.99 -14.48
C GLY A 28 14.19 4.79 -13.18
N SER A 29 13.70 6.04 -13.09
CA SER A 29 13.63 6.76 -11.82
C SER A 29 12.38 6.33 -11.03
N SER A 30 12.57 5.93 -9.77
CA SER A 30 11.46 5.69 -8.84
C SER A 30 11.02 7.00 -8.22
N ARG A 31 9.71 7.19 -7.92
CA ARG A 31 9.23 8.35 -7.12
C ARG A 31 10.01 8.49 -5.80
N LEU A 32 10.50 7.39 -5.26
CA LEU A 32 11.31 7.37 -4.04
C LEU A 32 12.71 7.95 -4.21
N ASP A 33 13.27 8.02 -5.42
CA ASP A 33 14.61 8.59 -5.65
C ASP A 33 14.65 10.09 -5.36
N GLU A 34 13.53 10.76 -5.64
CA GLU A 34 13.30 12.20 -5.40
C GLU A 34 12.50 12.46 -4.11
N GLY A 35 12.15 11.40 -3.36
CA GLY A 35 11.36 11.51 -2.15
C GLY A 35 12.05 12.27 -1.02
N MET A 36 11.27 12.64 -0.01
CA MET A 36 11.78 13.27 1.20
C MET A 36 12.42 12.23 2.13
N PRO A 37 13.53 12.54 2.82
CA PRO A 37 14.07 11.66 3.86
C PRO A 37 13.11 11.57 5.06
N ILE A 38 13.06 10.44 5.75
CA ILE A 38 12.26 10.28 6.97
C ILE A 38 13.12 10.59 8.21
N PRO A 39 12.80 11.63 9.00
CA PRO A 39 13.58 12.00 10.17
C PRO A 39 13.32 11.09 11.39
N ALA A 40 14.20 11.16 12.38
CA ALA A 40 14.03 10.45 13.65
C ALA A 40 12.98 11.08 14.57
N ALA A 41 12.82 12.40 14.49
CA ALA A 41 11.74 13.12 15.16
C ALA A 41 10.47 13.09 14.30
N TRP A 42 9.31 13.24 14.93
CA TRP A 42 8.05 13.39 14.20
C TRP A 42 8.09 14.60 13.28
N SER A 43 7.84 14.39 12.00
CA SER A 43 7.67 15.44 10.99
C SER A 43 6.26 15.40 10.42
N PRO A 44 5.60 16.56 10.22
CA PRO A 44 4.33 16.60 9.51
C PRO A 44 4.50 16.13 8.07
N THR A 45 3.40 15.67 7.48
CA THR A 45 3.28 15.36 6.06
C THR A 45 2.04 16.04 5.50
N GLU A 46 1.88 15.97 4.18
CA GLU A 46 0.58 16.24 3.57
C GLU A 46 -0.45 15.17 3.98
N ALA A 47 -1.72 15.45 3.73
CA ALA A 47 -2.82 14.54 4.08
C ALA A 47 -2.86 13.35 3.13
N PHE A 48 -3.10 12.17 3.67
CA PHE A 48 -3.27 10.92 2.94
C PHE A 48 -4.32 10.03 3.62
N ASP A 49 -4.89 9.12 2.85
CA ASP A 49 -5.76 8.04 3.34
C ASP A 49 -5.34 6.64 2.81
N GLU A 50 -4.25 6.59 2.04
CA GLU A 50 -3.60 5.39 1.57
C GLU A 50 -2.15 5.32 2.04
N VAL A 51 -1.71 4.13 2.44
CA VAL A 51 -0.31 3.87 2.80
C VAL A 51 0.22 2.72 1.96
N VAL A 52 1.32 2.99 1.26
CA VAL A 52 2.04 2.01 0.44
C VAL A 52 3.45 1.83 1.01
N LEU A 53 3.78 0.61 1.42
CA LEU A 53 5.14 0.23 1.78
C LEU A 53 5.78 -0.50 0.60
N SER A 54 6.82 0.08 0.01
CA SER A 54 7.68 -0.54 -0.99
C SER A 54 9.02 -0.96 -0.37
N GLY A 55 9.27 -2.27 -0.26
CA GLY A 55 10.54 -2.82 0.20
C GLY A 55 10.44 -3.79 1.38
N ALA A 56 11.46 -3.78 2.23
CA ALA A 56 11.69 -4.78 3.26
C ALA A 56 11.56 -4.24 4.70
N ASP A 57 11.19 -2.97 4.85
CA ASP A 57 11.15 -2.29 6.15
C ASP A 57 9.86 -2.59 6.95
N ASP A 58 9.84 -2.18 8.21
CA ASP A 58 8.70 -2.36 9.12
C ASP A 58 7.97 -1.03 9.32
N VAL A 59 6.74 -0.91 8.83
CA VAL A 59 5.88 0.27 8.99
C VAL A 59 4.75 -0.04 9.95
N VAL A 60 4.54 0.85 10.92
CA VAL A 60 3.37 0.84 11.81
C VAL A 60 2.63 2.15 11.66
N VAL A 61 1.36 2.07 11.29
CA VAL A 61 0.44 3.19 11.13
C VAL A 61 -0.58 3.16 12.25
N SER A 62 -0.58 4.19 13.08
CA SER A 62 -1.51 4.32 14.21
C SER A 62 -2.45 5.49 14.03
N GLN A 63 -3.70 5.34 14.48
CA GLN A 63 -4.67 6.41 14.46
C GLN A 63 -4.20 7.59 15.32
N GLY A 64 -4.30 8.81 14.80
CA GLY A 64 -3.97 10.04 15.52
C GLY A 64 -4.59 11.27 14.87
N ASP A 65 -4.49 12.43 15.52
CA ASP A 65 -5.14 13.67 15.09
C ASP A 65 -4.39 14.42 13.97
N ARG A 66 -3.21 13.93 13.56
CA ARG A 66 -2.31 14.62 12.62
C ARG A 66 -1.61 13.62 11.71
N TRP A 67 -1.38 14.03 10.47
CA TRP A 67 -0.51 13.34 9.53
C TRP A 67 0.96 13.64 9.84
N ARG A 68 1.70 12.61 10.23
CA ARG A 68 3.12 12.72 10.55
C ARG A 68 3.82 11.38 10.41
N ILE A 69 5.13 11.45 10.21
CA ILE A 69 6.00 10.29 10.00
C ILE A 69 7.31 10.45 10.79
N ARG A 70 7.87 9.33 11.24
CA ARG A 70 9.25 9.24 11.76
C ARG A 70 9.84 7.86 11.48
N ALA A 71 11.16 7.75 11.55
CA ALA A 71 11.86 6.48 11.37
C ALA A 71 13.00 6.30 12.38
N SER A 72 13.29 5.05 12.71
CA SER A 72 14.43 4.66 13.54
C SER A 72 15.07 3.40 12.98
N GLY A 73 16.36 3.20 13.25
CA GLY A 73 17.12 2.06 12.74
C GLY A 73 18.58 2.41 12.46
N TYR A 74 19.25 1.52 11.73
CA TYR A 74 20.64 1.73 11.35
C TYR A 74 20.80 2.87 10.35
N ARG A 75 21.80 3.72 10.57
CA ARG A 75 22.05 4.91 9.74
C ARG A 75 22.15 4.60 8.24
N ALA A 76 22.83 3.52 7.87
CA ALA A 76 22.97 3.12 6.47
C ALA A 76 21.62 2.85 5.78
N VAL A 77 20.62 2.36 6.51
CA VAL A 77 19.26 2.18 6.00
C VAL A 77 18.52 3.53 5.95
N LEU A 78 18.60 4.31 7.03
CA LEU A 78 17.92 5.60 7.14
C LEU A 78 18.39 6.60 6.06
N ASP A 79 19.67 6.58 5.68
CA ASP A 79 20.24 7.45 4.66
C ASP A 79 19.56 7.27 3.29
N ASP A 80 19.01 6.09 3.01
CA ASP A 80 18.32 5.73 1.77
C ASP A 80 16.80 5.66 1.92
N LEU A 81 16.27 5.75 3.14
CA LEU A 81 14.83 5.70 3.42
C LEU A 81 14.14 7.00 2.99
N ARG A 82 13.03 6.87 2.26
CA ARG A 82 12.33 7.96 1.60
C ARG A 82 10.82 7.81 1.74
N PHE A 83 10.13 8.94 1.68
CA PHE A 83 8.69 8.97 1.52
C PHE A 83 8.25 10.02 0.50
N VAL A 84 7.09 9.78 -0.11
CA VAL A 84 6.39 10.71 -1.01
C VAL A 84 4.92 10.72 -0.58
N VAL A 85 4.32 11.90 -0.54
CA VAL A 85 2.85 12.02 -0.47
C VAL A 85 2.38 12.67 -1.76
N GLU A 86 1.49 12.00 -2.47
CA GLU A 86 0.95 12.45 -3.75
C GLU A 86 -0.44 11.82 -3.93
N ASP A 87 -1.42 12.61 -4.40
CA ASP A 87 -2.81 12.14 -4.64
C ASP A 87 -3.47 11.40 -3.45
N GLY A 88 -3.10 11.77 -2.21
CA GLY A 88 -3.62 11.13 -0.99
C GLY A 88 -3.00 9.76 -0.67
N GLU A 89 -1.94 9.37 -1.38
CA GLU A 89 -1.12 8.18 -1.14
C GLU A 89 0.19 8.58 -0.43
N LEU A 90 0.47 7.95 0.71
CA LEU A 90 1.80 7.95 1.34
C LEU A 90 2.59 6.74 0.85
N LEU A 91 3.54 6.95 -0.06
CA LEU A 91 4.51 5.95 -0.49
C LEU A 91 5.75 6.01 0.41
N ILE A 92 6.09 4.90 1.06
CA ILE A 92 7.28 4.71 1.89
C ILE A 92 8.16 3.65 1.24
N GLY A 93 9.46 3.89 1.19
CA GLY A 93 10.41 2.87 0.76
C GLY A 93 11.83 3.41 0.77
N ARG A 94 12.71 2.78 -0.01
CA ARG A 94 14.08 3.25 -0.16
C ARG A 94 14.32 3.77 -1.55
N ARG A 95 15.15 4.80 -1.69
CA ARG A 95 15.69 5.17 -3.00
C ARG A 95 16.45 4.00 -3.61
N TRP A 96 16.50 3.95 -4.93
CA TRP A 96 17.20 2.93 -5.66
C TRP A 96 18.71 2.99 -5.38
N ARG A 97 19.27 1.80 -5.15
CA ARG A 97 20.70 1.57 -5.05
C ARG A 97 21.04 0.29 -5.79
N ARG A 98 22.19 0.28 -6.47
CA ARG A 98 22.74 -0.97 -7.03
C ARG A 98 22.96 -2.04 -5.94
N THR A 99 23.37 -1.61 -4.75
CA THR A 99 23.51 -2.46 -3.56
C THR A 99 22.77 -1.80 -2.40
N PRO A 100 21.52 -2.21 -2.11
CA PRO A 100 20.77 -1.67 -0.98
C PRO A 100 21.46 -1.98 0.36
N ALA A 101 21.33 -1.07 1.32
CA ALA A 101 21.80 -1.31 2.68
C ALA A 101 21.10 -2.55 3.28
N ALA A 102 21.87 -3.42 3.92
CA ALA A 102 21.32 -4.58 4.62
C ALA A 102 20.57 -4.16 5.90
N GLY A 103 19.64 -5.01 6.34
CA GLY A 103 18.81 -4.79 7.53
C GLY A 103 17.51 -4.04 7.22
N THR A 104 16.77 -3.71 8.28
CA THR A 104 15.46 -3.03 8.22
C THR A 104 15.46 -1.79 9.11
N ALA A 105 14.58 -0.85 8.80
CA ALA A 105 14.20 0.26 9.65
C ALA A 105 12.77 0.08 10.17
N ARG A 106 12.49 0.73 11.30
CA ARG A 106 11.17 0.88 11.89
C ARG A 106 10.65 2.26 11.52
N ILE A 107 9.54 2.32 10.81
CA ILE A 107 8.84 3.55 10.43
C ILE A 107 7.52 3.60 11.19
N GLU A 108 7.25 4.76 11.79
CA GLU A 108 6.00 5.02 12.50
C GLU A 108 5.28 6.17 11.80
N VAL A 109 4.00 5.96 11.54
CA VAL A 109 3.10 6.89 10.86
C VAL A 109 1.90 7.14 11.76
N SER A 110 1.44 8.39 11.80
CA SER A 110 0.19 8.77 12.44
C SER A 110 -0.71 9.44 11.40
N ALA A 111 -1.99 9.06 11.38
CA ALA A 111 -3.00 9.66 10.51
C ALA A 111 -4.41 9.53 11.13
N PRO A 112 -5.36 10.44 10.82
CA PRO A 112 -6.73 10.35 11.34
C PRO A 112 -7.56 9.16 10.84
N ALA A 113 -7.44 8.82 9.56
CA ALA A 113 -8.19 7.73 8.94
C ALA A 113 -7.40 7.15 7.76
N ILE A 114 -7.36 5.82 7.69
CA ILE A 114 -6.77 5.07 6.57
C ILE A 114 -7.88 4.25 5.93
N ARG A 115 -7.90 4.21 4.60
CA ARG A 115 -8.85 3.44 3.78
C ARG A 115 -8.17 2.38 2.93
N ARG A 116 -6.91 2.60 2.57
CA ARG A 116 -6.15 1.73 1.67
C ARG A 116 -4.77 1.44 2.24
N ALA A 117 -4.39 0.18 2.21
CA ALA A 117 -3.08 -0.28 2.64
C ALA A 117 -2.51 -1.24 1.60
N HIS A 118 -1.28 -0.99 1.15
CA HIS A 118 -0.58 -1.84 0.18
C HIS A 118 0.84 -2.11 0.63
N LEU A 119 1.18 -3.39 0.77
CA LEU A 119 2.54 -3.86 0.94
C LEU A 119 3.08 -4.39 -0.39
N ALA A 120 4.09 -3.73 -0.94
CA ALA A 120 4.83 -4.14 -2.13
C ALA A 120 6.27 -4.52 -1.77
N GLY A 121 6.50 -5.77 -1.39
CA GLY A 121 7.83 -6.26 -1.01
C GLY A 121 7.81 -7.38 0.02
N SER A 122 8.82 -7.41 0.87
CA SER A 122 9.05 -8.45 1.88
C SER A 122 9.00 -7.93 3.32
N GLY A 123 8.65 -6.66 3.51
CA GLY A 123 8.59 -6.01 4.81
C GLY A 123 7.32 -6.35 5.60
N ARG A 124 7.03 -5.53 6.60
CA ARG A 124 5.83 -5.63 7.44
C ARG A 124 5.08 -4.32 7.44
N LEU A 125 3.79 -4.35 7.16
CA LEU A 125 2.91 -3.19 7.27
C LEU A 125 1.80 -3.48 8.27
N THR A 126 1.79 -2.77 9.39
CA THR A 126 0.74 -2.86 10.41
C THR A 126 -0.10 -1.58 10.42
N ILE A 127 -1.41 -1.72 10.26
CA ILE A 127 -2.38 -0.64 10.32
C ILE A 127 -3.30 -0.87 11.52
N SER A 128 -3.36 0.08 12.45
CA SER A 128 -4.25 -0.03 13.61
C SER A 128 -5.72 -0.03 13.21
N ASP A 129 -6.10 0.86 12.29
CA ASP A 129 -7.49 1.12 11.93
C ASP A 129 -7.66 1.34 10.42
N LEU A 130 -8.65 0.66 9.84
CA LEU A 130 -9.07 0.86 8.47
C LEU A 130 -10.58 1.09 8.46
N ASP A 131 -10.98 2.34 8.22
CA ASP A 131 -12.35 2.83 8.39
C ASP A 131 -12.89 3.49 7.12
N GLY A 132 -14.19 3.34 6.86
CA GLY A 132 -14.89 4.05 5.78
C GLY A 132 -15.97 3.22 5.11
N GLU A 133 -16.58 3.73 4.03
CA GLU A 133 -17.56 2.93 3.28
C GLU A 133 -16.90 1.77 2.54
N THR A 134 -15.69 2.01 2.01
CA THR A 134 -14.90 1.03 1.28
C THR A 134 -13.47 0.99 1.79
N GLY A 135 -12.93 -0.22 1.89
CA GLY A 135 -11.58 -0.50 2.35
C GLY A 135 -10.80 -1.36 1.35
N ARG A 136 -9.49 -1.13 1.24
CA ARG A 136 -8.60 -1.96 0.42
C ARG A 136 -7.35 -2.37 1.18
N ALA A 137 -7.04 -3.65 1.13
CA ALA A 137 -5.83 -4.24 1.70
C ALA A 137 -5.15 -5.08 0.61
N ALA A 138 -3.87 -4.80 0.34
CA ALA A 138 -3.13 -5.48 -0.73
C ALA A 138 -1.74 -5.91 -0.28
N VAL A 139 -1.34 -7.11 -0.67
CA VAL A 139 0.03 -7.62 -0.56
C VAL A 139 0.52 -8.01 -1.96
N SER A 140 1.70 -7.56 -2.32
CA SER A 140 2.40 -7.88 -3.57
C SER A 140 3.85 -8.21 -3.24
N GLY A 141 4.15 -9.49 -3.07
CA GLY A 141 5.46 -9.96 -2.61
C GLY A 141 5.34 -11.09 -1.58
N SER A 142 6.23 -11.07 -0.59
CA SER A 142 6.38 -12.13 0.42
C SER A 142 6.35 -11.61 1.86
N GLY A 143 5.97 -10.35 2.04
CA GLY A 143 5.88 -9.72 3.36
C GLY A 143 4.55 -9.99 4.06
N GLU A 144 4.33 -9.29 5.18
CA GLU A 144 3.13 -9.44 6.00
C GLU A 144 2.37 -8.12 6.15
N LEU A 145 1.08 -8.13 5.85
CA LEU A 145 0.16 -7.03 6.12
C LEU A 145 -0.76 -7.40 7.30
N ALA A 146 -0.79 -6.60 8.35
CA ALA A 146 -1.71 -6.77 9.48
C ALA A 146 -2.59 -5.53 9.62
N ILE A 147 -3.91 -5.73 9.71
CA ILE A 147 -4.88 -4.68 10.03
C ILE A 147 -5.66 -5.09 11.27
N GLU A 148 -5.48 -4.34 12.36
CA GLU A 148 -5.96 -4.71 13.69
C GLU A 148 -7.46 -4.46 13.86
N ARG A 149 -7.99 -3.39 13.26
CA ARG A 149 -9.41 -3.04 13.31
C ARG A 149 -9.91 -2.53 11.97
N VAL A 150 -10.65 -3.37 11.26
CA VAL A 150 -11.40 -2.99 10.07
C VAL A 150 -12.82 -2.61 10.47
N HIS A 151 -13.32 -1.48 9.96
CA HIS A 151 -14.72 -1.08 10.04
C HIS A 151 -15.15 -0.49 8.70
N VAL A 152 -15.62 -1.34 7.80
CA VAL A 152 -16.05 -0.89 6.46
C VAL A 152 -17.34 -1.51 5.98
N GLY A 153 -18.03 -0.85 5.05
CA GLY A 153 -19.14 -1.48 4.31
C GLY A 153 -18.63 -2.58 3.38
N ARG A 154 -17.62 -2.27 2.56
CA ARG A 154 -17.02 -3.20 1.59
C ARG A 154 -15.52 -3.29 1.76
N LEU A 155 -14.98 -4.49 1.90
CA LEU A 155 -13.54 -4.73 2.00
C LEU A 155 -13.04 -5.52 0.78
N ALA A 156 -12.00 -5.02 0.11
CA ALA A 156 -11.26 -5.76 -0.90
C ALA A 156 -9.88 -6.15 -0.36
N ALA A 157 -9.62 -7.45 -0.23
CA ALA A 157 -8.36 -8.02 0.21
C ALA A 157 -7.69 -8.74 -0.96
N LYS A 158 -6.46 -8.36 -1.31
CA LYS A 158 -5.71 -8.94 -2.43
C LYS A 158 -4.33 -9.41 -1.99
N ILE A 159 -3.96 -10.63 -2.36
CA ILE A 159 -2.62 -11.19 -2.17
C ILE A 159 -2.10 -11.63 -3.53
N ALA A 160 -0.96 -11.10 -3.96
CA ALA A 160 -0.22 -11.53 -5.13
C ALA A 160 1.20 -11.92 -4.73
N GLY A 161 1.54 -13.20 -4.83
CA GLY A 161 2.82 -13.74 -4.36
C GLY A 161 2.66 -14.74 -3.21
N SER A 162 3.54 -14.66 -2.24
CA SER A 162 3.65 -15.63 -1.12
C SER A 162 3.56 -14.96 0.25
N GLY A 163 3.15 -13.69 0.30
CA GLY A 163 3.01 -12.93 1.55
C GLY A 163 1.68 -13.18 2.24
N ASP A 164 1.63 -12.83 3.52
CA ASP A 164 0.48 -13.12 4.38
C ASP A 164 -0.30 -11.84 4.72
N MET A 165 -1.60 -12.02 4.93
CA MET A 165 -2.48 -10.95 5.37
C MET A 165 -3.28 -11.37 6.60
N ARG A 166 -3.21 -10.57 7.66
CA ARG A 166 -3.99 -10.73 8.90
C ARG A 166 -4.98 -9.60 9.03
N LEU A 167 -6.27 -9.92 9.16
CA LEU A 167 -7.34 -8.93 9.28
C LEU A 167 -8.21 -9.24 10.50
N ALA A 168 -8.62 -8.20 11.22
CA ALA A 168 -9.57 -8.29 12.32
C ALA A 168 -10.54 -7.11 12.29
N GLY A 169 -11.78 -7.30 12.76
CA GLY A 169 -12.82 -6.26 12.73
C GLY A 169 -14.12 -6.70 12.07
N ARG A 170 -14.77 -5.81 11.31
CA ARG A 170 -16.08 -6.03 10.71
C ARG A 170 -16.19 -5.45 9.30
N ALA A 171 -16.83 -6.19 8.40
CA ALA A 171 -17.23 -5.70 7.09
C ALA A 171 -18.60 -6.26 6.68
N ALA A 172 -19.43 -5.49 5.97
CA ALA A 172 -20.69 -6.05 5.46
C ALA A 172 -20.43 -7.03 4.31
N SER A 173 -19.59 -6.63 3.33
CA SER A 173 -19.16 -7.53 2.25
C SER A 173 -17.64 -7.57 2.14
N MET A 174 -17.07 -8.75 1.91
CA MET A 174 -15.64 -8.93 1.70
C MET A 174 -15.36 -9.66 0.39
N GLN A 175 -14.46 -9.10 -0.42
CA GLN A 175 -13.91 -9.77 -1.59
C GLN A 175 -12.45 -10.11 -1.35
N VAL A 176 -12.09 -11.38 -1.52
CA VAL A 176 -10.73 -11.90 -1.36
C VAL A 176 -10.22 -12.40 -2.70
N GLN A 177 -9.04 -11.95 -3.08
CA GLN A 177 -8.34 -12.43 -4.27
C GLN A 177 -6.93 -12.88 -3.89
N ILE A 178 -6.63 -14.16 -4.07
CA ILE A 178 -5.29 -14.72 -3.85
C ILE A 178 -4.77 -15.25 -5.17
N ALA A 179 -3.62 -14.75 -5.60
CA ALA A 179 -2.87 -15.23 -6.75
C ALA A 179 -1.45 -15.61 -6.29
N GLY A 180 -1.22 -16.91 -6.07
CA GLY A 180 0.03 -17.44 -5.55
C GLY A 180 -0.17 -18.39 -4.36
N SER A 181 0.70 -18.25 -3.36
CA SER A 181 0.79 -19.19 -2.21
C SER A 181 0.68 -18.49 -0.86
N GLY A 182 0.35 -17.21 -0.82
CA GLY A 182 0.18 -16.46 0.42
C GLY A 182 -1.17 -16.72 1.10
N ASP A 183 -1.21 -16.55 2.42
CA ASP A 183 -2.37 -16.88 3.23
C ASP A 183 -3.14 -15.66 3.73
N LEU A 184 -4.46 -15.81 3.88
CA LEU A 184 -5.33 -14.84 4.55
C LEU A 184 -5.83 -15.41 5.88
N SER A 185 -5.45 -14.77 6.98
CA SER A 185 -6.01 -15.03 8.33
C SER A 185 -6.99 -13.93 8.72
N GLY A 186 -8.28 -14.22 8.60
CA GLY A 186 -9.38 -13.32 8.95
C GLY A 186 -10.40 -13.97 9.89
N GLU A 187 -9.98 -14.90 10.74
CA GLU A 187 -10.86 -15.53 11.76
C GLU A 187 -11.39 -14.52 12.78
N ALA A 188 -10.69 -13.40 12.95
CA ALA A 188 -11.10 -12.28 13.80
C ALA A 188 -11.94 -11.22 13.05
N MET A 189 -12.26 -11.44 11.77
CA MET A 189 -13.19 -10.62 11.01
C MET A 189 -14.61 -11.13 11.19
N GLN A 190 -15.59 -10.24 11.34
CA GLN A 190 -17.01 -10.58 11.18
C GLN A 190 -17.47 -10.02 9.83
N VAL A 191 -17.77 -10.92 8.91
CA VAL A 191 -18.23 -10.56 7.56
C VAL A 191 -19.68 -11.02 7.39
N THR A 192 -20.53 -10.23 6.73
CA THR A 192 -21.86 -10.76 6.34
C THR A 192 -21.71 -11.66 5.12
N ASP A 193 -21.32 -11.11 3.97
CA ASP A 193 -21.16 -11.86 2.72
C ASP A 193 -19.70 -11.87 2.24
N ALA A 194 -19.21 -13.01 1.76
CA ALA A 194 -17.84 -13.17 1.29
C ALA A 194 -17.75 -13.78 -0.12
N GLU A 195 -16.91 -13.18 -0.96
CA GLU A 195 -16.53 -13.72 -2.27
C GLU A 195 -15.03 -14.02 -2.28
N LEU A 196 -14.66 -15.28 -2.52
CA LEU A 196 -13.28 -15.76 -2.51
C LEU A 196 -12.87 -16.18 -3.92
N ALA A 197 -11.77 -15.65 -4.44
CA ALA A 197 -11.13 -16.10 -5.67
C ALA A 197 -9.68 -16.49 -5.36
N ILE A 198 -9.39 -17.80 -5.41
CA ILE A 198 -8.07 -18.35 -5.07
C ILE A 198 -7.51 -19.02 -6.32
N ALA A 199 -6.40 -18.49 -6.82
CA ALA A 199 -5.62 -19.05 -7.92
C ALA A 199 -4.21 -19.40 -7.40
N GLY A 200 -4.00 -20.68 -7.11
CA GLY A 200 -2.73 -21.20 -6.58
C GLY A 200 -2.91 -22.14 -5.39
N SER A 201 -2.09 -21.95 -4.37
CA SER A 201 -1.97 -22.87 -3.22
C SER A 201 -2.16 -22.21 -1.87
N GLY A 202 -2.43 -20.91 -1.82
CA GLY A 202 -2.66 -20.19 -0.58
C GLY A 202 -3.96 -20.59 0.12
N ASP A 203 -3.97 -20.49 1.44
CA ASP A 203 -5.11 -20.82 2.29
C ASP A 203 -5.81 -19.56 2.81
N THR A 204 -7.12 -19.66 3.02
CA THR A 204 -7.94 -18.57 3.58
C THR A 204 -8.73 -19.07 4.78
N ARG A 205 -8.69 -18.34 5.88
CA ARG A 205 -9.54 -18.58 7.06
C ARG A 205 -10.38 -17.35 7.36
N LEU A 206 -11.69 -17.49 7.45
CA LEU A 206 -12.63 -16.39 7.65
C LEU A 206 -13.79 -16.77 8.59
N HIS A 207 -14.43 -15.76 9.16
CA HIS A 207 -15.74 -15.90 9.80
C HIS A 207 -16.79 -15.04 9.07
N ALA A 208 -17.86 -15.70 8.62
CA ALA A 208 -18.95 -15.06 7.88
C ALA A 208 -20.32 -15.57 8.35
N SER A 209 -21.31 -14.68 8.42
CA SER A 209 -22.67 -15.02 8.88
C SER A 209 -23.69 -15.22 7.76
N GLY A 210 -23.36 -14.82 6.54
CA GLY A 210 -24.24 -14.83 5.37
C GLY A 210 -23.74 -15.74 4.25
N ARG A 211 -23.85 -15.28 3.00
CA ARG A 211 -23.49 -16.07 1.81
C ARG A 211 -21.99 -16.05 1.58
N VAL A 212 -21.45 -17.21 1.26
CA VAL A 212 -20.05 -17.35 0.82
C VAL A 212 -20.02 -17.99 -0.57
N SER A 213 -19.33 -17.37 -1.52
CA SER A 213 -19.00 -18.00 -2.80
C SER A 213 -17.49 -18.08 -2.98
N ALA A 214 -16.96 -19.26 -3.32
CA ALA A 214 -15.55 -19.44 -3.62
C ALA A 214 -15.33 -19.98 -5.03
N SER A 215 -14.40 -19.38 -5.77
CA SER A 215 -13.81 -19.92 -7.00
C SER A 215 -12.36 -20.28 -6.70
N ILE A 216 -12.05 -21.58 -6.73
CA ILE A 216 -10.72 -22.10 -6.40
C ILE A 216 -10.13 -22.80 -7.61
N VAL A 217 -9.02 -22.28 -8.12
CA VAL A 217 -8.20 -22.86 -9.17
C VAL A 217 -6.84 -23.23 -8.58
N GLY A 218 -6.55 -24.52 -8.45
CA GLY A 218 -5.33 -25.02 -7.83
C GLY A 218 -5.58 -25.90 -6.61
N SER A 219 -4.72 -25.76 -5.59
CA SER A 219 -4.68 -26.62 -4.41
C SER A 219 -4.97 -25.91 -3.08
N GLY A 220 -5.12 -24.58 -3.11
CA GLY A 220 -5.40 -23.79 -1.90
C GLY A 220 -6.78 -24.08 -1.31
N ASN A 221 -6.93 -23.86 -0.01
CA ASN A 221 -8.17 -24.14 0.73
C ASN A 221 -8.78 -22.88 1.34
N ALA A 222 -10.09 -22.90 1.51
CA ALA A 222 -10.82 -21.87 2.23
C ALA A 222 -11.61 -22.52 3.36
N ALA A 223 -11.36 -22.11 4.59
CA ALA A 223 -12.13 -22.49 5.77
C ALA A 223 -12.95 -21.29 6.25
N VAL A 224 -14.27 -21.42 6.27
CA VAL A 224 -15.18 -20.37 6.72
C VAL A 224 -16.05 -20.87 7.86
N THR A 225 -16.11 -20.10 8.95
CA THR A 225 -16.96 -20.40 10.11
C THR A 225 -18.15 -19.43 10.16
N GLY A 226 -19.21 -19.79 10.89
CA GLY A 226 -20.39 -18.94 11.12
C GLY A 226 -21.55 -19.11 10.12
N THR A 227 -21.37 -19.89 9.05
CA THR A 227 -22.40 -20.10 8.02
C THR A 227 -22.31 -21.48 7.37
N ARG A 228 -23.43 -21.92 6.79
CA ARG A 228 -23.54 -23.09 5.91
C ARG A 228 -23.95 -22.72 4.48
N ASP A 229 -24.28 -21.45 4.20
CA ASP A 229 -24.68 -20.97 2.87
C ASP A 229 -23.44 -20.72 1.99
N CYS A 230 -22.82 -21.82 1.55
CA CYS A 230 -21.57 -21.80 0.80
C CYS A 230 -21.72 -22.45 -0.58
N THR A 231 -21.24 -21.75 -1.61
CA THR A 231 -21.13 -22.28 -2.98
C THR A 231 -19.67 -22.32 -3.41
N GLN A 232 -19.23 -23.42 -4.02
CA GLN A 232 -17.87 -23.58 -4.54
C GLN A 232 -17.89 -23.89 -6.04
N ASN A 233 -17.09 -23.15 -6.81
CA ASN A 233 -16.58 -23.60 -8.10
C ASN A 233 -15.11 -24.01 -7.92
N ARG A 234 -14.75 -25.21 -8.38
CA ARG A 234 -13.41 -25.79 -8.15
C ARG A 234 -12.83 -26.36 -9.43
N MET A 235 -11.61 -25.92 -9.76
CA MET A 235 -10.75 -26.55 -10.75
C MET A 235 -9.42 -26.93 -10.08
N GLY A 236 -9.26 -28.20 -9.75
CA GLY A 236 -8.11 -28.70 -8.97
C GLY A 236 -8.55 -29.43 -7.71
N SER A 237 -7.65 -29.51 -6.73
CA SER A 237 -7.82 -30.25 -5.47
C SER A 237 -8.25 -29.38 -4.28
N GLY A 238 -8.14 -28.06 -4.38
CA GLY A 238 -8.43 -27.12 -3.29
C GLY A 238 -9.88 -27.12 -2.81
N ARG A 239 -10.13 -26.94 -1.51
CA ARG A 239 -11.48 -27.14 -0.91
C ARG A 239 -12.00 -25.91 -0.19
N LEU A 240 -13.29 -25.62 -0.38
CA LEU A 240 -14.06 -24.77 0.54
C LEU A 240 -14.71 -25.64 1.62
N THR A 241 -14.47 -25.31 2.88
CA THR A 241 -15.09 -25.94 4.05
C THR A 241 -15.82 -24.87 4.83
N CYS A 242 -17.13 -25.07 5.04
CA CYS A 242 -17.96 -24.16 5.82
C CYS A 242 -18.53 -24.87 7.05
N THR A 243 -18.39 -24.22 8.20
CA THR A 243 -18.94 -24.68 9.48
C THR A 243 -19.77 -23.58 10.12
N GLN A 244 -20.80 -23.98 10.88
CA GLN A 244 -21.62 -23.06 11.66
C GLN A 244 -21.11 -22.98 13.09
#